data_AF-A0A2V9U142-F1
#
_entry.id   AF-A0A2V9U142-F1
#
_cell.length_a   1.000
_cell.length_b   1.000
_cell.length_c   1.000
_cell.angle_alpha   90.00
_cell.angle_beta   90.00
_cell.angle_gamma   90.00
#
_symmetry.space_group_name_H-M   'P 1'
#
loop_
_entity.id
_entity.type
_entity.pdbx_description
1 polymer ?
#
loop_
_entity_poly.entity_id
_entity_poly.type
_entity_poly.pdbx_seq_one_letter_code
_entity_poly.pdbx_strand_id
1 'polypeptide(L)'
;MLQDLENLVELQVADKEILRLKEEVAALPKRVAVIENKLAATKANLEKAKASAKADEAARKKYEAAILDVQGKISKYRDQSLAVKTNDQYKALMQEIQFAEQEIRAHEDKILDLMVNAESREKDVKAAEAELKAETAEIEREKEQARQRTVEDEKLLAEWNAKRDKLRAGVSPDTLRHYERVMKFRGSGLSEVRDQKCMTCQVMLRPQTYNDVRAGQTVIECESCQRILYFNPANEEKIERTNFTTKRRARPKVDSQQAWFYQPSFGEAGEVFLAFVNGNTSSTRRVYEMHTGRQIGDILSREGSFRLAFPEDLNGVIRLNGNWEEEEIDSWGAELPMVVLDSLLSDLAAARAESVHSSHAASAGQSSSEHPAVR
;
A
#
# COMPACT_ATOMS: atom_id res chain seq x y z
N MET A 1 -9.66 35.43 -3.29
CA MET A 1 -8.38 35.31 -2.55
C MET A 1 -7.48 36.43 -3.08
N LEU A 2 -6.33 36.78 -2.47
CA LEU A 2 -5.42 37.74 -3.10
C LEU A 2 -5.02 37.23 -4.50
N GLN A 3 -5.02 38.10 -5.51
CA GLN A 3 -4.65 37.71 -6.88
C GLN A 3 -3.24 37.07 -6.94
N ASP A 4 -2.30 37.58 -6.14
CA ASP A 4 -0.96 37.02 -5.99
C ASP A 4 -0.99 35.56 -5.49
N LEU A 5 -1.85 35.23 -4.53
CA LEU A 5 -1.97 33.87 -4.00
C LEU A 5 -2.61 32.93 -5.02
N GLU A 6 -3.63 33.38 -5.74
CA GLU A 6 -4.26 32.61 -6.82
C GLU A 6 -3.23 32.29 -7.93
N ASN A 7 -2.46 33.30 -8.36
CA ASN A 7 -1.39 33.15 -9.35
C ASN A 7 -0.28 32.20 -8.85
N LEU A 8 0.07 32.25 -7.57
CA LEU A 8 1.08 31.36 -6.97
C LEU A 8 0.61 29.90 -6.87
N VAL A 9 -0.68 29.67 -6.57
CA VAL A 9 -1.26 28.31 -6.58
C VAL A 9 -1.16 27.72 -7.99
N GLU A 10 -1.56 28.48 -9.01
CA GLU A 10 -1.42 28.04 -10.40
C GLU A 10 0.05 27.87 -10.83
N LEU A 11 0.94 28.75 -10.35
CA LEU A 11 2.36 28.67 -10.62
C LEU A 11 2.96 27.38 -10.07
N GLN A 12 2.58 26.98 -8.86
CA GLN A 12 3.04 25.72 -8.27
C GLN A 12 2.52 24.50 -9.03
N VAL A 13 1.29 24.55 -9.58
CA VAL A 13 0.78 23.49 -10.46
C VAL A 13 1.62 23.42 -11.74
N ALA A 14 1.92 24.55 -12.36
CA ALA A 14 2.77 24.61 -13.55
C ALA A 14 4.20 24.11 -13.26
N ASP A 15 4.82 24.51 -12.14
CA ASP A 15 6.15 24.05 -11.75
C ASP A 15 6.19 22.53 -11.53
N LYS A 16 5.16 21.95 -10.91
CA LYS A 16 5.05 20.49 -10.74
C LYS A 16 4.93 19.75 -12.07
N GLU A 17 4.12 20.28 -12.99
CA GLU A 17 3.92 19.66 -14.29
C GLU A 17 5.18 19.77 -15.16
N ILE A 18 5.88 20.91 -15.11
CA ILE A 18 7.20 21.07 -15.76
C ILE A 18 8.22 20.09 -15.19
N LEU A 19 8.23 19.88 -13.86
CA LEU A 19 9.12 18.91 -13.24
C LEU A 19 8.81 17.49 -13.72
N ARG A 20 7.52 17.08 -13.72
CA ARG A 20 7.06 15.77 -14.20
C ARG A 20 7.51 15.52 -15.64
N LEU A 21 7.23 16.48 -16.54
CA LEU A 21 7.62 16.38 -17.96
C LEU A 21 9.15 16.32 -18.12
N LYS A 22 9.92 17.11 -17.37
CA LYS A 22 11.39 17.04 -17.40
C LYS A 22 11.93 15.69 -16.94
N GLU A 23 11.33 15.11 -15.90
CA GLU A 23 11.69 13.79 -15.41
C GLU A 23 11.36 12.70 -16.44
N GLU A 24 10.21 12.81 -17.11
CA GLU A 24 9.82 11.89 -18.19
C GLU A 24 10.78 11.97 -19.38
N VAL A 25 11.08 13.18 -19.87
CA VAL A 25 12.06 13.40 -20.92
C VAL A 25 13.45 12.87 -20.52
N ALA A 26 13.88 13.08 -19.27
CA ALA A 26 15.17 12.59 -18.78
C ALA A 26 15.21 11.07 -18.52
N ALA A 27 14.06 10.41 -18.33
CA ALA A 27 13.96 8.97 -18.13
C ALA A 27 14.10 8.19 -19.45
N LEU A 28 13.70 8.77 -20.57
CA LEU A 28 13.70 8.09 -21.87
C LEU A 28 15.11 7.68 -22.34
N PRO A 29 16.14 8.55 -22.31
CA PRO A 29 17.52 8.14 -22.64
C PRO A 29 18.03 6.99 -21.78
N LYS A 30 17.64 6.95 -20.50
CA LYS A 30 18.03 5.86 -19.59
C LYS A 30 17.38 4.54 -20.01
N ARG A 31 16.09 4.57 -20.38
CA ARG A 31 15.39 3.38 -20.91
C ARG A 31 16.03 2.88 -22.19
N VAL A 32 16.33 3.79 -23.14
CA VAL A 32 17.02 3.47 -24.38
C VAL A 32 18.39 2.83 -24.12
N ALA A 33 19.18 3.38 -23.19
CA ALA A 33 20.49 2.80 -22.85
C ALA A 33 20.38 1.38 -22.25
N VAL A 34 19.38 1.12 -21.39
CA VAL A 34 19.13 -0.22 -20.85
C VAL A 34 18.79 -1.20 -21.97
N ILE A 35 17.97 -0.77 -22.93
CA ILE A 35 17.57 -1.55 -24.08
C ILE A 35 18.78 -1.85 -24.99
N GLU A 36 19.62 -0.86 -25.27
CA GLU A 36 20.83 -1.04 -26.08
C GLU A 36 21.84 -1.99 -25.44
N ASN A 37 21.96 -1.97 -24.11
CA ASN A 37 22.80 -2.92 -23.38
C ASN A 37 22.31 -4.37 -23.50
N LYS A 38 20.99 -4.60 -23.50
CA LYS A 38 20.42 -5.94 -23.76
C LYS A 38 20.76 -6.42 -25.17
N LEU A 39 20.55 -5.57 -26.16
CA LEU A 39 20.86 -5.87 -27.57
C LEU A 39 22.37 -6.16 -27.75
N ALA A 40 23.25 -5.46 -27.04
CA ALA A 40 24.68 -5.75 -27.03
C ALA A 40 25.02 -7.14 -26.49
N ALA A 41 24.31 -7.61 -25.44
CA ALA A 41 24.47 -8.96 -24.92
C ALA A 41 24.01 -10.03 -25.93
N THR A 42 22.85 -9.82 -26.58
CA THR A 42 22.34 -10.73 -27.62
C THR A 42 23.27 -10.79 -28.83
N LYS A 43 23.84 -9.65 -29.25
CA LYS A 43 24.90 -9.60 -30.27
C LYS A 43 26.15 -10.39 -29.86
N ALA A 44 26.60 -10.24 -28.62
CA ALA A 44 27.76 -10.98 -28.12
C ALA A 44 27.52 -12.50 -28.13
N ASN A 45 26.30 -12.95 -27.81
CA ASN A 45 25.91 -14.35 -27.89
C ASN A 45 25.95 -14.87 -29.33
N LEU A 46 25.44 -14.10 -30.30
CA LEU A 46 25.51 -14.44 -31.72
C LEU A 46 26.97 -14.55 -32.20
N GLU A 47 27.82 -13.58 -31.86
CA GLU A 47 29.23 -13.61 -32.24
C GLU A 47 29.96 -14.81 -31.62
N LYS A 48 29.65 -15.18 -30.37
CA LYS A 48 30.19 -16.38 -29.72
C LYS A 48 29.75 -17.67 -30.43
N ALA A 49 28.48 -17.76 -30.83
CA ALA A 49 27.96 -18.90 -31.58
C ALA A 49 28.66 -19.03 -32.94
N LYS A 50 28.80 -17.92 -33.68
CA LYS A 50 29.52 -17.86 -34.97
C LYS A 50 31.00 -18.21 -34.82
N ALA A 51 31.67 -17.71 -33.79
CA ALA A 51 33.07 -18.02 -33.52
C ALA A 51 33.27 -19.52 -33.23
N SER A 52 32.34 -20.13 -32.48
CA SER A 52 32.38 -21.57 -32.19
C SER A 52 32.19 -22.40 -33.46
N ALA A 53 31.19 -22.06 -34.29
CA ALA A 53 30.97 -22.73 -35.58
C ALA A 53 32.20 -22.64 -36.50
N LYS A 54 32.83 -21.46 -36.57
CA LYS A 54 34.04 -21.24 -37.38
C LYS A 54 35.25 -22.02 -36.83
N ALA A 55 35.38 -22.15 -35.51
CA ALA A 55 36.42 -22.94 -34.88
C ALA A 55 36.26 -24.43 -35.20
N ASP A 56 35.03 -24.94 -35.13
CA ASP A 56 34.71 -26.34 -35.48
C ASP A 56 35.01 -26.62 -36.96
N GLU A 57 34.66 -25.70 -37.87
CA GLU A 57 35.00 -25.81 -39.30
C GLU A 57 36.52 -25.79 -39.55
N ALA A 58 37.26 -24.92 -38.85
CA ALA A 58 38.72 -24.88 -38.95
C ALA A 58 39.38 -26.16 -38.42
N ALA A 59 38.88 -26.71 -37.31
CA ALA A 59 39.34 -27.97 -36.75
C ALA A 59 39.09 -29.12 -37.73
N ARG A 60 37.93 -29.16 -38.39
CA ARG A 60 37.61 -30.15 -39.42
C ARG A 60 38.61 -30.11 -40.57
N LYS A 61 38.85 -28.92 -41.15
CA LYS A 61 39.83 -28.74 -42.25
C LYS A 61 41.25 -29.17 -41.84
N LYS A 62 41.62 -28.95 -40.58
CA LYS A 62 42.91 -29.40 -40.02
C LYS A 62 43.02 -30.93 -40.00
N TYR A 63 41.97 -31.63 -39.55
CA TYR A 63 41.97 -33.10 -39.54
C TYR A 63 41.92 -33.68 -40.97
N GLU A 64 41.18 -33.07 -41.88
CA GLU A 64 41.17 -33.46 -43.30
C GLU A 64 42.57 -33.34 -43.93
N ALA A 65 43.29 -32.25 -43.66
CA ALA A 65 44.67 -32.08 -44.10
C ALA A 65 45.62 -33.12 -43.46
N ALA A 66 45.46 -33.40 -42.16
CA ALA A 66 46.26 -34.41 -41.47
C ALA A 66 46.06 -35.81 -42.04
N ILE A 67 44.82 -36.17 -42.42
CA ILE A 67 44.54 -37.44 -43.11
C ILE A 67 45.30 -37.54 -44.43
N LEU A 68 45.31 -36.48 -45.25
CA LEU A 68 46.06 -36.46 -46.51
C LEU A 68 47.57 -36.67 -46.29
N ASP A 69 48.13 -36.03 -45.26
CA ASP A 69 49.54 -36.18 -44.90
C ASP A 69 49.86 -37.62 -44.47
N VAL A 70 49.01 -38.24 -43.64
CA VAL A 70 49.18 -39.63 -43.18
C VAL A 70 49.01 -40.62 -44.33
N GLN A 71 48.05 -40.40 -45.23
CA GLN A 71 47.89 -41.19 -46.46
C GLN A 71 49.15 -41.12 -47.33
N GLY A 72 49.77 -39.94 -47.44
CA GLY A 72 51.06 -39.77 -48.11
C GLY A 72 52.19 -40.58 -47.45
N LYS A 73 52.23 -40.67 -46.12
CA LYS A 73 53.19 -41.54 -45.40
C LYS A 73 52.93 -43.02 -45.67
N ILE A 74 51.66 -43.46 -45.64
CA ILE A 74 51.29 -44.86 -45.94
C ILE A 74 51.75 -45.25 -47.35
N SER A 75 51.55 -44.39 -48.35
CA SER A 75 52.03 -44.63 -49.71
C SER A 75 53.54 -44.85 -49.73
N LYS A 76 54.31 -43.98 -49.07
CA LYS A 76 55.78 -44.10 -48.97
C LYS A 76 56.22 -45.39 -48.28
N TYR A 77 55.56 -45.77 -47.18
CA TYR A 77 55.88 -47.02 -46.47
C TYR A 77 55.54 -48.26 -47.29
N ARG A 78 54.46 -48.23 -48.09
CA ARG A 78 54.11 -49.30 -49.04
C ARG A 78 55.15 -49.42 -50.15
N ASP A 79 55.62 -48.30 -50.70
CA ASP A 79 56.68 -48.33 -51.71
C ASP A 79 58.00 -48.87 -51.13
N GLN A 80 58.34 -48.48 -49.90
CA GLN A 80 59.53 -48.98 -49.19
C GLN A 80 59.42 -50.46 -48.84
N SER A 81 58.23 -50.96 -48.50
CA SER A 81 58.03 -52.37 -48.12
C SER A 81 58.24 -53.32 -49.30
N LEU A 82 57.99 -52.85 -50.53
CA LEU A 82 58.29 -53.57 -51.77
C LEU A 82 59.81 -53.63 -52.08
N ALA A 83 60.61 -52.71 -51.53
CA ALA A 83 62.04 -52.58 -51.81
C ALA A 83 62.95 -53.27 -50.78
N VAL A 84 62.47 -53.53 -49.56
CA VAL A 84 63.27 -54.15 -48.48
C VAL A 84 63.48 -55.65 -48.70
N LYS A 85 64.70 -56.12 -48.39
CA LYS A 85 65.14 -57.51 -48.63
C LYS A 85 65.11 -58.39 -47.38
N THR A 86 64.93 -57.81 -46.19
CA THR A 86 64.92 -58.55 -44.92
C THR A 86 63.52 -58.59 -44.33
N ASN A 87 63.15 -59.75 -43.78
CA ASN A 87 61.81 -59.98 -43.22
C ASN A 87 61.52 -59.07 -42.02
N ASP A 88 62.55 -58.75 -41.21
CA ASP A 88 62.40 -57.88 -40.04
C ASP A 88 62.10 -56.42 -40.45
N GLN A 89 62.75 -55.91 -41.50
CA GLN A 89 62.45 -54.57 -42.04
C GLN A 89 61.03 -54.51 -42.64
N TYR A 90 60.60 -55.57 -43.32
CA TYR A 90 59.24 -55.66 -43.86
C TYR A 90 58.20 -55.63 -42.73
N LYS A 91 58.39 -56.41 -41.66
CA LYS A 91 57.50 -56.40 -40.49
C LYS A 91 57.42 -55.04 -39.81
N ALA A 92 58.55 -54.34 -39.65
CA ALA A 92 58.58 -52.99 -39.09
C ALA A 92 57.75 -52.01 -39.94
N LEU A 93 57.94 -52.00 -41.27
CA LEU A 93 57.16 -51.15 -42.17
C LEU A 93 55.65 -51.48 -42.14
N MET A 94 55.29 -52.75 -42.03
CA MET A 94 53.88 -53.14 -41.88
C MET A 94 53.27 -52.67 -40.56
N GLN A 95 54.05 -52.65 -39.46
CA GLN A 95 53.61 -52.07 -38.19
C GLN A 95 53.42 -50.54 -38.30
N GLU A 96 54.34 -49.84 -38.96
CA GLU A 96 54.23 -48.39 -39.20
C GLU A 96 52.99 -48.05 -40.07
N ILE A 97 52.70 -48.85 -41.10
CA ILE A 97 51.48 -48.72 -41.90
C ILE A 97 50.24 -48.92 -41.02
N GLN A 98 50.23 -49.95 -40.17
CA GLN A 98 49.11 -50.22 -39.28
C GLN A 98 48.88 -49.08 -38.27
N PHE A 99 49.95 -48.49 -37.74
CA PHE A 99 49.87 -47.33 -36.85
C PHE A 99 49.30 -46.11 -37.57
N ALA A 100 49.77 -45.82 -38.79
CA ALA A 100 49.26 -44.74 -39.62
C ALA A 100 47.78 -44.95 -40.02
N GLU A 101 47.36 -46.19 -40.30
CA GLU A 101 45.95 -46.52 -40.55
C GLU A 101 45.07 -46.30 -39.31
N GLN A 102 45.58 -46.55 -38.10
CA GLN A 102 44.89 -46.22 -36.85
C GLN A 102 44.80 -44.70 -36.61
N GLU A 103 45.84 -43.95 -36.96
CA GLU A 103 45.85 -42.48 -36.88
C GLU A 103 44.80 -41.85 -37.82
N ILE A 104 44.67 -42.37 -39.04
CA ILE A 104 43.60 -41.94 -39.96
C ILE A 104 42.22 -42.17 -39.35
N ARG A 105 41.94 -43.38 -38.82
CA ARG A 105 40.64 -43.67 -38.18
C ARG A 105 40.35 -42.72 -37.02
N ALA A 106 41.35 -42.42 -36.20
CA ALA A 106 41.20 -41.47 -35.11
C ALA A 106 40.87 -40.04 -35.61
N HIS A 107 41.43 -39.61 -36.74
CA HIS A 107 41.07 -38.34 -37.36
C HIS A 107 39.67 -38.37 -38.01
N GLU A 108 39.28 -39.47 -38.64
CA GLU A 108 37.94 -39.67 -39.20
C GLU A 108 36.87 -39.60 -38.10
N ASP A 109 37.09 -40.26 -36.96
CA ASP A 109 36.21 -40.19 -35.79
C ASP A 109 36.07 -38.74 -35.30
N LYS A 110 37.17 -37.98 -35.24
CA LYS A 110 37.14 -36.56 -34.86
C LYS A 110 36.38 -35.68 -35.86
N ILE A 111 36.48 -35.99 -37.16
CA ILE A 111 35.72 -35.27 -38.19
C ILE A 111 34.23 -35.56 -38.04
N LEU A 112 33.84 -36.82 -37.80
CA LEU A 112 32.45 -37.20 -37.56
C LEU A 112 31.87 -36.49 -36.33
N ASP A 113 32.61 -36.45 -35.22
CA ASP A 113 32.22 -35.69 -34.02
C ASP A 113 31.97 -34.20 -34.34
N LEU A 114 32.88 -33.58 -35.11
CA LEU A 114 32.76 -32.18 -35.52
C LEU A 114 31.59 -31.95 -36.47
N MET A 115 31.28 -32.89 -37.36
CA MET A 115 30.14 -32.80 -38.28
C MET A 115 28.80 -32.87 -37.53
N VAL A 116 28.68 -33.75 -36.54
CA VAL A 116 27.49 -33.82 -35.67
C VAL A 116 27.34 -32.51 -34.89
N ASN A 117 28.43 -31.99 -34.34
CA ASN A 117 28.40 -30.72 -33.62
C ASN A 117 28.07 -29.54 -34.55
N ALA A 118 28.51 -29.54 -35.81
CA ALA A 118 28.26 -28.48 -36.76
C ALA A 118 26.75 -28.25 -37.01
N GLU A 119 25.95 -29.32 -37.10
CA GLU A 119 24.49 -29.19 -37.23
C GLU A 119 23.87 -28.52 -36.01
N SER A 120 24.34 -28.85 -34.80
CA SER A 120 23.90 -28.19 -33.57
C SER A 120 24.31 -26.71 -33.56
N ARG A 121 25.57 -26.40 -33.93
CA ARG A 121 26.09 -25.03 -34.00
C ARG A 121 25.32 -24.19 -35.01
N GLU A 122 24.95 -24.75 -36.16
CA GLU A 122 24.18 -24.04 -37.18
C GLU A 122 22.77 -23.71 -36.67
N LYS A 123 22.13 -24.63 -35.93
CA LYS A 123 20.85 -24.37 -35.26
C LYS A 123 20.99 -23.27 -34.21
N ASP A 124 22.04 -23.30 -33.39
CA ASP A 124 22.31 -22.27 -32.38
C ASP A 124 22.51 -20.89 -33.02
N VAL A 125 23.27 -20.80 -34.12
CA VAL A 125 23.47 -19.55 -34.86
C VAL A 125 22.15 -19.05 -35.44
N LYS A 126 21.36 -19.90 -36.10
CA LYS A 126 20.05 -19.50 -36.67
C LYS A 126 19.08 -19.03 -35.58
N ALA A 127 19.06 -19.70 -34.43
CA ALA A 127 18.25 -19.30 -33.29
C ALA A 127 18.68 -17.92 -32.76
N ALA A 128 19.98 -17.71 -32.55
CA ALA A 128 20.52 -16.44 -32.08
C ALA A 128 20.30 -15.29 -33.10
N GLU A 129 20.36 -15.57 -34.40
CA GLU A 129 20.05 -14.58 -35.45
C GLU A 129 18.57 -14.19 -35.46
N ALA A 130 17.67 -15.17 -35.30
CA ALA A 130 16.24 -14.93 -35.22
C ALA A 130 15.89 -14.12 -33.95
N GLU A 131 16.47 -14.47 -32.81
CA GLU A 131 16.33 -13.75 -31.55
C GLU A 131 16.82 -12.31 -31.68
N LEU A 132 18.04 -12.10 -32.19
CA LEU A 132 18.58 -10.75 -32.39
C LEU A 132 17.71 -9.92 -33.33
N LYS A 133 17.18 -10.51 -34.41
CA LYS A 133 16.32 -9.80 -35.36
C LYS A 133 14.98 -9.41 -34.72
N ALA A 134 14.36 -10.31 -33.97
CA ALA A 134 13.11 -10.04 -33.27
C ALA A 134 13.30 -8.95 -32.21
N GLU A 135 14.35 -9.07 -31.38
CA GLU A 135 14.66 -8.11 -30.34
C GLU A 135 15.00 -6.74 -30.94
N THR A 136 15.80 -6.68 -32.02
CA THR A 136 16.11 -5.42 -32.71
C THR A 136 14.86 -4.73 -33.25
N ALA A 137 13.92 -5.48 -33.83
CA ALA A 137 12.68 -4.92 -34.38
C ALA A 137 11.79 -4.32 -33.28
N GLU A 138 11.65 -5.02 -32.15
CA GLU A 138 10.88 -4.52 -31.01
C GLU A 138 11.53 -3.27 -30.41
N ILE A 139 12.85 -3.28 -30.27
CA ILE A 139 13.62 -2.17 -29.74
C ILE A 139 13.50 -0.91 -30.59
N GLU A 140 13.61 -1.03 -31.92
CA GLU A 140 13.46 0.13 -32.80
C GLU A 140 12.02 0.70 -32.73
N ARG A 141 11.02 -0.17 -32.54
CA ARG A 141 9.63 0.27 -32.32
C ARG A 141 9.47 1.02 -31.00
N GLU A 142 10.04 0.51 -29.91
CA GLU A 142 10.03 1.18 -28.61
C GLU A 142 10.79 2.51 -28.64
N LYS A 143 11.95 2.57 -29.32
CA LYS A 143 12.72 3.81 -29.50
C LYS A 143 11.94 4.86 -30.27
N GLU A 144 11.25 4.47 -31.33
CA GLU A 144 10.43 5.40 -32.11
C GLU A 144 9.25 5.94 -31.30
N GLN A 145 8.54 5.08 -30.58
CA GLN A 145 7.47 5.53 -29.68
C GLN A 145 7.99 6.45 -28.57
N ALA A 146 9.16 6.14 -28.00
CA ALA A 146 9.81 6.99 -27.02
C ALA A 146 10.14 8.37 -27.59
N ARG A 147 10.70 8.44 -28.81
CA ARG A 147 11.01 9.71 -29.49
C ARG A 147 9.76 10.54 -29.76
N GLN A 148 8.69 9.91 -30.24
CA GLN A 148 7.43 10.61 -30.50
C GLN A 148 6.86 11.23 -29.20
N ARG A 149 6.87 10.47 -28.10
CA ARG A 149 6.49 10.98 -26.78
C ARG A 149 7.38 12.13 -26.31
N THR A 150 8.71 12.03 -26.47
CA THR A 150 9.62 13.13 -26.14
C THR A 150 9.24 14.42 -26.86
N VAL A 151 8.93 14.34 -28.16
CA VAL A 151 8.56 15.52 -28.95
C VAL A 151 7.24 16.14 -28.45
N GLU A 152 6.27 15.31 -28.04
CA GLU A 152 5.03 15.78 -27.44
C GLU A 152 5.28 16.42 -26.06
N ASP A 153 6.08 15.78 -25.20
CA ASP A 153 6.43 16.27 -23.88
C ASP A 153 7.22 17.59 -23.95
N GLU A 154 8.12 17.75 -24.92
CA GLU A 154 8.86 18.99 -25.16
C GLU A 154 7.95 20.14 -25.60
N LYS A 155 6.94 19.86 -26.44
CA LYS A 155 5.93 20.86 -26.81
C LYS A 155 5.10 21.29 -25.61
N LEU A 156 4.60 20.33 -24.84
CA LEU A 156 3.86 20.60 -23.60
C LEU A 156 4.71 21.39 -22.60
N LEU A 157 5.99 21.04 -22.48
CA LEU A 157 6.93 21.75 -21.62
C LEU A 157 7.10 23.21 -22.08
N ALA A 158 7.15 23.50 -23.37
CA ALA A 158 7.18 24.87 -23.87
C ALA A 158 5.90 25.65 -23.51
N GLU A 159 4.73 25.03 -23.65
CA GLU A 159 3.43 25.63 -23.27
C GLU A 159 3.36 25.93 -21.77
N TRP A 160 3.76 24.97 -20.93
CA TRP A 160 3.78 25.14 -19.49
C TRP A 160 4.79 26.19 -19.03
N ASN A 161 5.96 26.29 -19.67
CA ASN A 161 6.91 27.38 -19.37
C ASN A 161 6.33 28.75 -19.76
N ALA A 162 5.66 28.86 -20.92
CA ALA A 162 5.00 30.10 -21.30
C ALA A 162 3.88 30.48 -20.32
N LYS A 163 3.10 29.50 -19.83
CA LYS A 163 2.10 29.72 -18.78
C LYS A 163 2.74 30.17 -17.47
N ARG A 164 3.84 29.52 -17.07
CA ARG A 164 4.62 29.86 -15.88
C ARG A 164 5.13 31.29 -15.91
N ASP A 165 5.68 31.74 -17.04
CA ASP A 165 6.21 33.10 -17.19
C ASP A 165 5.11 34.18 -17.11
N LYS A 166 3.93 33.91 -17.68
CA LYS A 166 2.75 34.78 -17.53
C LYS A 166 2.29 34.88 -16.08
N LEU A 167 2.22 33.76 -15.36
CA LEU A 167 1.84 33.74 -13.94
C LEU A 167 2.83 34.49 -13.07
N ARG A 168 4.13 34.37 -13.36
CA ARG A 168 5.20 35.11 -12.66
C ARG A 168 5.07 36.62 -12.80
N ALA A 169 4.66 37.11 -13.97
CA ALA A 169 4.46 38.55 -14.20
C ALA A 169 3.29 39.12 -13.36
N GLY A 170 2.34 38.27 -12.95
CA GLY A 170 1.21 38.65 -12.11
C GLY A 170 1.42 38.53 -10.61
N VAL A 171 2.65 38.26 -10.13
CA VAL A 171 2.97 38.11 -8.70
C VAL A 171 3.96 39.19 -8.28
N SER A 172 3.77 39.76 -7.08
CA SER A 172 4.72 40.72 -6.51
C SER A 172 6.16 40.16 -6.43
N PRO A 173 7.19 40.95 -6.77
CA PRO A 173 8.58 40.47 -6.83
C PRO A 173 9.11 39.88 -5.51
N ASP A 174 8.73 40.44 -4.37
CA ASP A 174 9.19 39.97 -3.06
C ASP A 174 8.57 38.62 -2.69
N THR A 175 7.27 38.44 -2.96
CA THR A 175 6.58 37.17 -2.75
C THR A 175 7.12 36.09 -3.68
N LEU A 176 7.38 36.43 -4.95
CA LEU A 176 7.97 35.50 -5.92
C LEU A 176 9.38 35.05 -5.49
N ARG A 177 10.23 35.97 -5.03
CA ARG A 177 11.57 35.63 -4.50
C ARG A 177 11.50 34.69 -3.31
N HIS A 178 10.53 34.91 -2.42
CA HIS A 178 10.30 34.01 -1.29
C HIS A 178 9.89 32.61 -1.78
N TYR A 179 8.86 32.54 -2.64
CA TYR A 179 8.38 31.30 -3.22
C TYR A 179 9.49 30.50 -3.91
N GLU A 180 10.29 31.13 -4.78
CA GLU A 180 11.37 30.47 -5.52
C GLU A 180 12.45 29.91 -4.58
N ARG A 181 12.80 30.65 -3.53
CA ARG A 181 13.76 30.20 -2.51
C ARG A 181 13.25 28.93 -1.84
N VAL A 182 12.01 28.94 -1.34
CA VAL A 182 11.43 27.78 -0.64
C VAL A 182 11.25 26.61 -1.59
N MET A 183 10.77 26.84 -2.81
CA MET A 183 10.63 25.83 -3.86
C MET A 183 11.96 25.12 -4.14
N LYS A 184 13.07 25.87 -4.24
CA LYS A 184 14.41 25.32 -4.48
C LYS A 184 14.89 24.40 -3.36
N PHE A 185 14.65 24.75 -2.09
CA PHE A 185 15.14 23.97 -0.95
C PHE A 185 14.20 22.87 -0.49
N ARG A 186 12.89 23.02 -0.72
CA ARG A 186 11.85 22.18 -0.12
C ARG A 186 10.97 21.45 -1.14
N GLY A 187 11.12 21.72 -2.44
CA GLY A 187 10.36 21.07 -3.52
C GLY A 187 8.89 21.50 -3.64
N SER A 188 8.40 22.37 -2.75
CA SER A 188 7.10 23.04 -2.85
C SER A 188 7.16 24.38 -2.12
N GLY A 189 6.59 25.43 -2.72
CA GLY A 189 6.60 26.78 -2.15
C GLY A 189 5.32 27.18 -1.43
N LEU A 190 4.20 26.49 -1.69
CA LEU A 190 2.92 26.70 -1.02
C LEU A 190 2.49 25.47 -0.21
N SER A 191 1.73 25.73 0.85
CA SER A 191 1.00 24.71 1.59
C SER A 191 -0.44 25.13 1.81
N GLU A 192 -1.35 24.19 1.58
CA GLU A 192 -2.73 24.35 2.01
C GLU A 192 -2.82 24.26 3.54
N VAL A 193 -3.76 25.01 4.10
CA VAL A 193 -4.13 24.92 5.51
C VAL A 193 -5.51 24.29 5.65
N ARG A 194 -5.61 23.23 6.44
CA ARG A 194 -6.87 22.54 6.79
C ARG A 194 -6.87 22.24 8.27
N ASP A 195 -8.00 22.41 8.94
CA ASP A 195 -8.17 22.12 10.38
C ASP A 195 -7.08 22.71 11.27
N GLN A 196 -6.73 23.99 11.03
CA GLN A 196 -5.63 24.69 11.72
C GLN A 196 -4.25 24.04 11.56
N LYS A 197 -4.05 23.18 10.55
CA LYS A 197 -2.77 22.52 10.27
C LYS A 197 -2.22 22.90 8.92
N CYS A 198 -0.91 23.09 8.86
CA CYS A 198 -0.18 23.16 7.59
C CYS A 198 -0.11 21.77 6.96
N MET A 199 -0.72 21.53 5.81
CA MET A 199 -0.80 20.20 5.20
C MET A 199 0.55 19.63 4.75
N THR A 200 1.56 20.47 4.55
CA THR A 200 2.88 20.00 4.13
C THR A 200 3.78 19.56 5.28
N CYS A 201 3.84 20.33 6.37
CA CYS A 201 4.69 20.00 7.53
C CYS A 201 3.91 19.49 8.74
N GLN A 202 2.58 19.41 8.64
CA GLN A 202 1.66 18.85 9.62
C GLN A 202 1.67 19.52 10.99
N VAL A 203 2.27 20.71 11.11
CA VAL A 203 2.26 21.49 12.35
C VAL A 203 0.92 22.21 12.53
N MET A 204 0.46 22.25 13.78
CA MET A 204 -0.67 23.10 14.18
C MET A 204 -0.25 24.57 14.12
N LEU A 205 -1.06 25.37 13.45
CA LEU A 205 -0.92 26.81 13.38
C LEU A 205 -1.61 27.46 14.57
N ARG A 206 -1.11 28.63 14.97
CA ARG A 206 -1.78 29.43 16.00
C ARG A 206 -3.17 29.85 15.50
N PRO A 207 -4.20 29.89 16.35
CA PRO A 207 -5.55 30.28 15.93
C PRO A 207 -5.62 31.62 15.20
N GLN A 208 -4.80 32.59 15.60
CA GLN A 208 -4.68 33.88 14.92
C GLN A 208 -4.15 33.72 13.48
N THR A 209 -3.01 33.04 13.31
CA THR A 209 -2.44 32.75 11.98
C THR A 209 -3.43 32.00 11.08
N TYR A 210 -4.19 31.04 11.63
CA TYR A 210 -5.23 30.34 10.87
C TYR A 210 -6.33 31.29 10.37
N ASN A 211 -6.83 32.16 11.24
CA ASN A 211 -7.85 33.15 10.87
C ASN A 211 -7.33 34.14 9.83
N ASP A 212 -6.07 34.57 9.96
CA ASP A 212 -5.45 35.50 9.02
C ASP A 212 -5.28 34.86 7.63
N VAL A 213 -4.89 33.57 7.56
CA VAL A 213 -4.82 32.80 6.30
C VAL A 213 -6.21 32.62 5.69
N ARG A 214 -7.23 32.38 6.53
CA ARG A 214 -8.63 32.24 6.10
C ARG A 214 -9.20 33.56 5.58
N ALA A 215 -8.78 34.70 6.13
CA ALA A 215 -9.14 36.02 5.64
C ALA A 215 -8.49 36.34 4.29
N GLY A 216 -7.29 35.80 4.01
CA GLY A 216 -6.64 35.87 2.70
C GLY A 216 -6.26 37.29 2.26
N GLN A 217 -6.10 38.22 3.21
CA GLN A 217 -5.79 39.64 2.96
C GLN A 217 -4.29 39.94 2.88
N THR A 218 -3.45 39.05 3.41
CA THR A 218 -1.98 39.17 3.37
C THR A 218 -1.36 37.81 3.05
N VAL A 219 -0.15 37.83 2.52
CA VAL A 219 0.65 36.61 2.32
C VAL A 219 1.24 36.20 3.66
N ILE A 220 0.93 34.99 4.11
CA ILE A 220 1.37 34.47 5.40
C ILE A 220 2.23 33.23 5.16
N GLU A 221 3.35 33.17 5.86
CA GLU A 221 4.30 32.07 5.77
C GLU A 221 4.18 31.16 7.00
N CYS A 222 4.44 29.87 6.83
CA CYS A 222 4.50 28.94 7.95
C CYS A 222 5.77 29.14 8.77
N GLU A 223 5.66 29.39 10.08
CA GLU A 223 6.82 29.55 10.99
C GLU A 223 7.79 28.35 10.95
N SER A 224 7.28 27.13 10.75
CA SER A 224 8.09 25.91 10.79
C SER A 224 8.74 25.55 9.46
N CYS A 225 8.04 25.72 8.33
CA CYS A 225 8.52 25.25 7.02
C CYS A 225 8.73 26.36 5.99
N GLN A 226 8.42 27.61 6.35
CA GLN A 226 8.52 28.82 5.52
C GLN A 226 7.69 28.78 4.24
N ARG A 227 6.81 27.79 4.03
CA ARG A 227 5.92 27.79 2.86
C ARG A 227 4.83 28.84 3.01
N ILE A 228 4.45 29.44 1.88
CA ILE A 228 3.31 30.36 1.81
C ILE A 228 2.03 29.56 2.04
N LEU A 229 1.21 30.03 2.98
CA LEU A 229 -0.03 29.38 3.37
C LEU A 229 -1.20 29.92 2.55
N TYR A 230 -2.05 29.01 2.08
CA TYR A 230 -3.32 29.37 1.46
C TYR A 230 -4.47 28.53 2.02
N PHE A 231 -5.67 29.10 1.99
CA PHE A 231 -6.90 28.45 2.41
C PHE A 231 -7.78 28.16 1.20
N ASN A 232 -8.26 26.92 1.07
CA ASN A 232 -9.23 26.55 0.05
C ASN A 232 -10.58 26.23 0.72
N PRO A 233 -11.61 27.08 0.56
CA PRO A 233 -12.93 26.86 1.16
C PRO A 233 -13.61 25.55 0.75
N ALA A 234 -13.25 24.97 -0.41
CA ALA A 234 -13.85 23.73 -0.89
C ALA A 234 -13.45 22.50 -0.05
N ASN A 235 -12.34 22.58 0.67
CA ASN A 235 -11.76 21.45 1.41
C ASN A 235 -11.97 21.57 2.94
N GLU A 236 -12.77 22.52 3.41
CA GLU A 236 -13.11 22.67 4.83
C GLU A 236 -14.20 21.65 5.21
N GLU A 237 -13.88 20.72 6.11
CA GLU A 237 -14.87 19.82 6.68
C GLU A 237 -15.86 20.64 7.52
N LYS A 238 -17.15 20.57 7.16
CA LYS A 238 -18.20 21.17 7.98
C LYS A 238 -18.38 20.31 9.22
N ILE A 239 -17.97 20.82 10.37
CA ILE A 239 -18.32 20.21 11.66
C ILE A 239 -19.85 20.22 11.75
N GLU A 240 -20.48 19.06 11.52
CA GLU A 240 -21.89 18.85 11.82
C GLU A 240 -22.06 18.99 13.33
N ARG A 241 -22.57 20.15 13.75
CA ARG A 241 -23.07 20.31 15.11
C ARG A 241 -24.31 19.42 15.21
N THR A 242 -24.15 18.23 15.77
CA THR A 242 -25.27 17.37 16.16
C THR A 242 -26.12 18.15 17.17
N ASN A 243 -27.27 18.64 16.70
CA ASN A 243 -28.29 19.22 17.57
C ASN A 243 -28.86 18.08 18.44
N PHE A 244 -28.34 17.93 19.65
CA PHE A 244 -28.92 17.04 20.65
C PHE A 244 -30.29 17.59 21.09
N THR A 245 -31.34 17.20 20.38
CA THR A 245 -32.69 17.24 20.94
C THR A 245 -32.86 15.96 21.75
N THR A 246 -32.74 16.05 23.07
CA THR A 246 -32.92 14.94 24.02
C THR A 246 -34.32 14.34 23.85
N LYS A 247 -34.43 13.21 23.14
CA LYS A 247 -35.64 12.39 23.13
C LYS A 247 -35.84 11.83 24.55
N ARG A 248 -37.03 12.02 25.12
CA ARG A 248 -37.41 11.44 26.43
C ARG A 248 -37.20 9.93 26.40
N ARG A 249 -36.69 9.39 27.51
CA ARG A 249 -36.45 7.96 27.67
C ARG A 249 -37.78 7.19 27.62
N ALA A 250 -37.82 6.09 26.87
CA ALA A 250 -38.94 5.16 26.97
C ALA A 250 -39.00 4.62 28.41
N ARG A 251 -40.18 4.55 29.03
CA ARG A 251 -40.33 4.01 30.39
C ARG A 251 -40.69 2.52 30.29
N PRO A 252 -39.84 1.58 30.75
CA PRO A 252 -40.16 0.16 30.72
C PRO A 252 -41.44 -0.16 31.50
N LYS A 253 -42.23 -1.10 30.99
CA LYS A 253 -43.43 -1.57 31.70
C LYS A 253 -43.04 -2.17 33.04
N VAL A 254 -43.91 -1.95 34.02
CA VAL A 254 -43.75 -2.40 35.40
C VAL A 254 -43.70 -3.94 35.45
N ASP A 255 -44.52 -4.66 34.69
CA ASP A 255 -44.54 -6.14 34.71
C ASP A 255 -43.93 -6.74 33.44
N SER A 256 -42.65 -6.44 33.19
CA SER A 256 -41.91 -6.98 32.06
C SER A 256 -41.39 -8.39 32.34
N GLN A 257 -41.35 -9.25 31.31
CA GLN A 257 -40.77 -10.60 31.40
C GLN A 257 -39.28 -10.55 31.73
N GLN A 258 -38.55 -9.55 31.23
CA GLN A 258 -37.17 -9.27 31.61
C GLN A 258 -37.04 -7.87 32.20
N ALA A 259 -36.15 -7.70 33.17
CA ALA A 259 -35.90 -6.42 33.79
C ALA A 259 -34.44 -6.17 34.13
N TRP A 260 -33.93 -5.03 33.66
CA TRP A 260 -32.63 -4.48 33.94
C TRP A 260 -32.71 -3.34 34.95
N PHE A 261 -31.81 -3.36 35.93
CA PHE A 261 -31.68 -2.32 36.94
C PHE A 261 -30.21 -1.97 37.15
N TYR A 262 -29.95 -0.72 37.49
CA TYR A 262 -28.67 -0.30 38.06
C TYR A 262 -28.81 -0.21 39.58
N GLN A 263 -27.86 -0.80 40.30
CA GLN A 263 -27.74 -0.75 41.75
C GLN A 263 -26.41 -0.07 42.12
N PRO A 264 -26.43 1.12 42.75
CA PRO A 264 -25.21 1.84 43.11
C PRO A 264 -24.35 1.16 44.19
N SER A 265 -24.95 0.27 45.00
CA SER A 265 -24.23 -0.42 46.08
C SER A 265 -24.69 -1.87 46.21
N PHE A 266 -23.90 -2.81 45.69
CA PHE A 266 -24.16 -4.24 45.78
C PHE A 266 -23.02 -4.96 46.51
N GLY A 267 -23.21 -5.22 47.81
CA GLY A 267 -22.21 -5.88 48.65
C GLY A 267 -20.83 -5.21 48.58
N GLU A 268 -19.78 -6.01 48.40
CA GLU A 268 -18.40 -5.54 48.18
C GLU A 268 -18.11 -5.18 46.71
N ALA A 269 -19.01 -5.52 45.78
CA ALA A 269 -18.80 -5.34 44.33
C ALA A 269 -19.12 -3.92 43.82
N GLY A 270 -19.69 -3.06 44.66
CA GLY A 270 -19.96 -1.66 44.31
C GLY A 270 -21.10 -1.52 43.30
N GLU A 271 -20.83 -0.84 42.18
CA GLU A 271 -21.82 -0.48 41.17
C GLU A 271 -22.06 -1.64 40.18
N VAL A 272 -23.32 -2.09 40.08
CA VAL A 272 -23.68 -3.25 39.25
C VAL A 272 -24.94 -3.03 38.42
N PHE A 273 -25.03 -3.78 37.33
CA PHE A 273 -26.27 -4.03 36.59
C PHE A 273 -26.88 -5.36 37.02
N LEU A 274 -28.17 -5.34 37.33
CA LEU A 274 -28.97 -6.51 37.64
C LEU A 274 -29.86 -6.85 36.46
N ALA A 275 -29.79 -8.08 35.98
CA ALA A 275 -30.69 -8.61 34.96
C ALA A 275 -31.58 -9.68 35.59
N PHE A 276 -32.89 -9.50 35.46
CA PHE A 276 -33.90 -10.45 35.90
C PHE A 276 -34.66 -11.00 34.70
N VAL A 277 -34.93 -12.31 34.74
CA VAL A 277 -35.78 -12.98 33.74
C VAL A 277 -36.84 -13.80 34.46
N ASN A 278 -38.11 -13.55 34.14
CA ASN A 278 -39.24 -14.32 34.65
C ASN A 278 -39.53 -15.50 33.72
N GLY A 279 -39.34 -16.72 34.21
CA GLY A 279 -39.88 -17.94 33.61
C GLY A 279 -41.32 -18.21 34.08
N ASN A 280 -41.86 -19.38 33.70
CA ASN A 280 -43.26 -19.73 33.98
C ASN A 280 -43.58 -19.85 35.48
N THR A 281 -42.63 -20.31 36.30
CA THR A 281 -42.83 -20.56 37.75
C THR A 281 -41.70 -20.00 38.63
N SER A 282 -40.61 -19.54 38.04
CA SER A 282 -39.43 -19.03 38.74
C SER A 282 -38.85 -17.83 38.01
N SER A 283 -37.99 -17.09 38.69
CA SER A 283 -37.24 -15.99 38.11
C SER A 283 -35.75 -16.15 38.39
N THR A 284 -34.94 -15.75 37.42
CA THR A 284 -33.48 -15.76 37.53
C THR A 284 -32.94 -14.35 37.72
N ARG A 285 -31.81 -14.24 38.43
CA ARG A 285 -31.05 -13.01 38.66
C ARG A 285 -29.60 -13.20 38.21
N ARG A 286 -29.11 -12.29 37.37
CA ARG A 286 -27.69 -12.13 37.01
C ARG A 286 -27.20 -10.76 37.46
N VAL A 287 -25.93 -10.70 37.86
CA VAL A 287 -25.28 -9.49 38.34
C VAL A 287 -24.05 -9.23 37.47
N TYR A 288 -23.91 -8.03 36.92
CA TYR A 288 -22.78 -7.63 36.08
C TYR A 288 -22.12 -6.39 36.66
N GLU A 289 -20.79 -6.36 36.74
CA GLU A 289 -20.05 -5.18 37.18
C GLU A 289 -20.20 -4.04 36.16
N MET A 290 -20.48 -2.82 36.62
CA MET A 290 -20.79 -1.68 35.73
C MET A 290 -19.65 -1.30 34.78
N HIS A 291 -18.38 -1.44 35.20
CA HIS A 291 -17.24 -0.93 34.43
C HIS A 291 -16.71 -1.94 33.40
N THR A 292 -16.74 -3.23 33.74
CA THR A 292 -16.20 -4.29 32.88
C THR A 292 -17.27 -5.10 32.17
N GLY A 293 -18.53 -5.04 32.63
CA GLY A 293 -19.61 -5.89 32.13
C GLY A 293 -19.48 -7.36 32.54
N ARG A 294 -18.52 -7.70 33.42
CA ARG A 294 -18.28 -9.08 33.85
C ARG A 294 -19.31 -9.55 34.86
N GLN A 295 -19.79 -10.77 34.72
CA GLN A 295 -20.73 -11.39 35.64
C GLN A 295 -20.08 -11.62 37.02
N ILE A 296 -20.78 -11.23 38.07
CA ILE A 296 -20.39 -11.41 39.47
C ILE A 296 -21.23 -12.53 40.07
N GLY A 297 -20.58 -13.62 40.44
CA GLY A 297 -21.21 -14.78 41.08
C GLY A 297 -22.11 -15.60 40.14
N ASP A 298 -22.82 -16.56 40.74
CA ASP A 298 -23.67 -17.50 40.01
C ASP A 298 -25.07 -16.92 39.73
N ILE A 299 -25.73 -17.48 38.71
CA ILE A 299 -27.11 -17.16 38.39
C ILE A 299 -28.00 -17.71 39.51
N LEU A 300 -28.72 -16.83 40.21
CA LEU A 300 -29.66 -17.26 41.24
C LEU A 300 -31.04 -17.47 40.64
N SER A 301 -31.70 -18.57 40.97
CA SER A 301 -33.09 -18.85 40.58
C SER A 301 -33.95 -19.03 41.83
N ARG A 302 -35.11 -18.38 41.87
CA ARG A 302 -36.06 -18.43 42.99
C ARG A 302 -37.49 -18.52 42.45
N GLU A 303 -38.38 -19.17 43.19
CA GLU A 303 -39.77 -19.35 42.79
C GLU A 303 -40.54 -18.01 42.82
N GLY A 304 -41.42 -17.80 41.83
CA GLY A 304 -42.19 -16.57 41.68
C GLY A 304 -41.50 -15.49 40.83
N SER A 305 -42.21 -14.37 40.63
CA SER A 305 -41.69 -13.24 39.84
C SER A 305 -40.51 -12.57 40.53
N PHE A 306 -39.61 -11.94 39.76
CA PHE A 306 -38.38 -11.39 40.30
C PHE A 306 -38.60 -10.38 41.44
N ARG A 307 -39.74 -9.69 41.47
CA ARG A 307 -40.09 -8.76 42.55
C ARG A 307 -40.38 -9.45 43.88
N LEU A 308 -41.08 -10.57 43.83
CA LEU A 308 -41.41 -11.35 45.01
C LEU A 308 -40.23 -12.22 45.43
N ALA A 309 -39.48 -12.70 44.44
CA ALA A 309 -38.33 -13.57 44.62
C ALA A 309 -37.08 -12.83 45.12
N PHE A 310 -36.85 -11.57 44.71
CA PHE A 310 -35.66 -10.77 45.04
C PHE A 310 -35.98 -9.35 45.53
N PRO A 311 -36.81 -9.18 46.58
CA PRO A 311 -37.16 -7.85 47.09
C PRO A 311 -35.95 -7.08 47.63
N GLU A 312 -34.93 -7.77 48.14
CA GLU A 312 -33.72 -7.15 48.68
C GLU A 312 -32.92 -6.35 47.65
N ASP A 313 -32.92 -6.81 46.39
CA ASP A 313 -32.10 -6.26 45.32
C ASP A 313 -32.72 -5.02 44.67
N LEU A 314 -33.99 -4.73 44.95
CA LEU A 314 -34.77 -3.67 44.31
C LEU A 314 -34.82 -2.37 45.12
N ASN A 315 -34.03 -2.25 46.20
CA ASN A 315 -33.96 -1.04 47.00
C ASN A 315 -32.97 -0.04 46.40
N GLY A 316 -33.40 1.21 46.18
CA GLY A 316 -32.52 2.28 45.69
C GLY A 316 -32.04 2.12 44.23
N VAL A 317 -32.70 1.25 43.45
CA VAL A 317 -32.30 0.94 42.07
C VAL A 317 -32.85 1.91 41.04
N ILE A 318 -32.17 1.99 39.89
CA ILE A 318 -32.63 2.72 38.70
C ILE A 318 -33.06 1.71 37.63
N ARG A 319 -34.33 1.73 37.22
CA ARG A 319 -34.82 0.85 36.14
C ARG A 319 -34.19 1.25 34.81
N LEU A 320 -33.57 0.31 34.11
CA LEU A 320 -32.95 0.46 32.78
C LEU A 320 -33.85 -0.13 31.67
N ASN A 321 -33.65 0.30 30.42
CA ASN A 321 -34.51 -0.07 29.30
C ASN A 321 -34.29 -1.52 28.83
N GLY A 322 -33.03 -1.97 28.88
CA GLY A 322 -32.53 -3.26 28.41
C GLY A 322 -33.57 -4.23 27.87
N ASN A 323 -33.68 -4.28 26.54
CA ASN A 323 -34.72 -4.96 25.79
C ASN A 323 -34.19 -6.21 25.08
N TRP A 324 -33.32 -6.96 25.75
CA TRP A 324 -32.70 -8.19 25.24
C TRP A 324 -33.41 -9.42 25.79
N GLU A 325 -33.65 -10.40 24.93
CA GLU A 325 -34.36 -11.63 25.24
C GLU A 325 -33.50 -12.62 26.04
N GLU A 326 -34.12 -13.60 26.71
CA GLU A 326 -33.41 -14.57 27.56
C GLU A 326 -32.32 -15.32 26.79
N GLU A 327 -32.60 -15.73 25.55
CA GLU A 327 -31.66 -16.40 24.66
C GLU A 327 -30.44 -15.53 24.33
N GLU A 328 -30.63 -14.21 24.19
CA GLU A 328 -29.55 -13.26 23.96
C GLU A 328 -28.68 -13.13 25.22
N ILE A 329 -29.32 -12.99 26.38
CA ILE A 329 -28.61 -12.87 27.67
C ILE A 329 -27.83 -14.16 27.98
N ASP A 330 -28.36 -15.33 27.61
CA ASP A 330 -27.69 -16.63 27.70
C ASP A 330 -26.47 -16.74 26.81
N SER A 331 -26.56 -16.19 25.59
CA SER A 331 -25.47 -16.26 24.61
C SER A 331 -24.21 -15.51 25.03
N TRP A 332 -24.33 -14.53 25.93
CA TRP A 332 -23.21 -13.68 26.38
C TRP A 332 -22.29 -14.38 27.38
N GLY A 333 -22.73 -15.50 27.97
CA GLY A 333 -21.94 -16.20 28.99
C GLY A 333 -21.63 -15.30 30.19
N ALA A 334 -20.36 -15.21 30.56
CA ALA A 334 -19.92 -14.51 31.78
C ALA A 334 -19.59 -13.02 31.58
N GLU A 335 -19.73 -12.45 30.38
CA GLU A 335 -19.37 -11.05 30.08
C GLU A 335 -20.36 -10.40 29.11
N LEU A 336 -20.80 -9.18 29.41
CA LEU A 336 -21.65 -8.40 28.52
C LEU A 336 -20.87 -7.96 27.27
N PRO A 337 -21.46 -8.07 26.06
CA PRO A 337 -20.89 -7.43 24.87
C PRO A 337 -20.76 -5.92 25.08
N MET A 338 -19.69 -5.33 24.57
CA MET A 338 -19.42 -3.88 24.69
C MET A 338 -20.60 -3.01 24.25
N VAL A 339 -21.30 -3.41 23.18
CA VAL A 339 -22.48 -2.69 22.67
C VAL A 339 -23.64 -2.68 23.67
N VAL A 340 -23.81 -3.76 24.43
CA VAL A 340 -24.83 -3.89 25.48
C VAL A 340 -24.44 -3.04 26.69
N LEU A 341 -23.17 -3.08 27.07
CA LEU A 341 -22.63 -2.26 28.16
C LEU A 341 -22.77 -0.76 27.88
N ASP A 342 -22.38 -0.31 26.69
CA ASP A 342 -22.50 1.08 26.26
C ASP A 342 -23.98 1.53 26.22
N SER A 343 -24.88 0.63 25.81
CA SER A 343 -26.32 0.90 25.82
C SER A 343 -26.86 1.11 27.24
N LEU A 344 -26.48 0.24 28.19
CA LEU A 344 -26.87 0.36 29.60
C LEU A 344 -26.31 1.62 30.26
N LEU A 345 -25.06 1.98 29.97
CA LEU A 345 -24.41 3.19 30.48
C LEU A 345 -25.07 4.46 29.94
N SER A 346 -25.36 4.49 28.63
CA SER A 346 -26.08 5.59 27.98
C SER A 346 -27.48 5.77 28.57
N ASP A 347 -28.20 4.67 28.80
CA ASP A 347 -29.53 4.69 29.40
C ASP A 347 -29.52 5.09 30.88
N LEU A 348 -28.49 4.69 31.64
CA LEU A 348 -28.28 5.15 33.02
C LEU A 348 -28.01 6.65 33.08
N ALA A 349 -27.19 7.18 32.16
CA ALA A 349 -26.93 8.62 32.06
C ALA A 349 -28.23 9.39 31.76
N ALA A 350 -29.05 8.88 30.84
CA ALA A 350 -30.36 9.45 30.55
C ALA A 350 -31.30 9.40 31.76
N ALA A 351 -31.36 8.26 32.48
CA ALA A 351 -32.20 8.11 33.66
C ALA A 351 -31.78 9.04 34.82
N ARG A 352 -30.48 9.24 35.04
CA ARG A 352 -29.94 10.20 36.02
C ARG A 352 -30.26 11.65 35.63
N ALA A 353 -30.21 11.98 34.33
CA ALA A 353 -30.58 13.32 33.86
C ALA A 353 -32.08 13.62 34.08
N GLU A 354 -32.96 12.62 33.90
CA GLU A 354 -34.40 12.74 34.17
C GLU A 354 -34.74 12.89 35.66
N SER A 355 -34.04 12.19 36.56
CA SER A 355 -34.29 12.28 38.02
C SER A 355 -33.90 13.65 38.60
N VAL A 356 -32.83 14.26 38.08
CA VAL A 356 -32.42 15.63 38.43
C VAL A 356 -33.47 16.65 37.96
N HIS A 357 -34.05 16.47 36.77
CA HIS A 357 -35.14 17.32 36.29
C HIS A 357 -36.43 17.17 37.11
N SER A 358 -36.77 15.95 37.53
CA SER A 358 -37.98 15.69 38.33
C SER A 358 -37.90 16.24 39.76
N SER A 359 -36.72 16.22 40.38
CA SER A 359 -36.51 16.76 41.73
C SER A 359 -36.57 18.29 41.77
N HIS A 360 -36.06 18.96 40.73
CA HIS A 360 -36.24 20.41 40.58
C HIS A 360 -37.71 20.81 40.40
N ALA A 361 -38.49 20.05 39.61
CA ALA A 361 -39.91 20.31 39.42
C ALA A 361 -40.77 20.11 40.70
N ALA A 362 -40.42 19.15 41.56
CA ALA A 362 -41.12 18.91 42.83
C ALA A 362 -40.80 19.97 43.90
N SER A 363 -39.53 20.43 43.96
CA SER A 363 -39.11 21.48 44.91
C SER A 363 -39.78 22.84 44.65
N ALA A 364 -40.10 23.15 43.38
CA ALA A 364 -40.84 24.35 43.00
C ALA A 364 -42.34 24.31 43.35
N GLY A 365 -42.89 23.13 43.66
CA GLY A 365 -44.33 22.94 43.96
C GLY A 365 -44.69 23.06 45.44
N GLN A 366 -43.74 22.86 46.36
CA GLN A 366 -43.99 22.91 47.82
C GLN A 366 -43.80 24.32 48.43
N SER A 367 -43.24 25.29 47.72
CA SER A 367 -43.06 26.66 48.20
C SER A 367 -44.28 27.57 48.01
N SER A 368 -45.44 27.03 47.64
CA SER A 368 -46.63 27.83 47.26
C SER A 368 -47.84 27.72 48.19
N SER A 369 -47.74 27.02 49.34
CA SER A 369 -48.90 26.77 50.23
C SER A 369 -48.88 27.45 51.60
N GLU A 370 -48.04 28.45 51.85
CA GLU A 370 -48.13 29.24 53.08
C GLU A 370 -47.97 30.74 52.80
N HIS A 371 -49.09 31.44 52.61
CA HIS A 371 -49.20 32.80 53.13
C HIS A 371 -50.64 33.16 53.55
N PRO A 372 -50.81 33.80 54.72
CA PRO A 372 -52.09 33.99 55.37
C PRO A 372 -52.82 35.23 54.83
N ALA A 373 -54.14 35.14 54.77
CA ALA A 373 -55.02 36.26 54.50
C ALA A 373 -55.00 37.25 55.67
N VAL A 374 -54.72 38.52 55.39
CA VAL A 374 -55.06 39.64 56.28
C VAL A 374 -55.81 40.71 55.48
N ARG A 375 -56.93 41.12 56.08
CA ARG A 375 -57.91 42.12 55.67
C ARG A 375 -57.34 43.53 55.56
#